data_AF-A0A0H5R8U6-F1
#
_entry.id   AF-A0A0H5R8U6-F1
#
_cell.length_a   1.000
_cell.length_b   1.000
_cell.length_c   1.000
_cell.angle_alpha   90.00
_cell.angle_beta   90.00
_cell.angle_gamma   90.00
#
_symmetry.space_group_name_H-M   'P 1'
#
loop_
_entity.id
_entity.type
_entity.pdbx_description
1 polymer ?
#
loop_
_entity_poly.entity_id
_entity_poly.type
_entity_poly.pdbx_seq_one_letter_code
_entity_poly.pdbx_strand_id
1 'polypeptide(L)'
;MSTPIPKLNPESVTSGRKRKRGGGSWLANKVTYPDSDKPTGDVPLPASPPASLDPNSEIYPTLTVEENVDFREQETVLDSDCDEQTFCSEWTKWPRMGNPVHGALLVPMKCPLPSYFDKYIAEEDMFNAGMAIRYLRAKKASIGMVVSLINSEAKSHLTTCRSAYQHWTSEEELEAIGVKLCMFRVCDDRQEYRSKEKSNSKSISSIIPSADEVKAFCLLISSYFERNPGKHVAVHCCSGFNLTGFMIASYLVEMNNFSVDAALEAFKTSRPPGIYLSVWIAALLVRYDDETASSAMELGQRMIQGTQRPNWDLPAKKGSTLGGGYSDLFGSRCVNDQAELSRISEKFSSLTCCFGADPFSAITPESLQRLSEISDCVDLVTWRTVSAPVFLLIDDQSYFVERNGFTALPDSIRFFKRKSSNTQLKSTLLIGEYVVDIGPEDQSRTPRFLVLDCVVFEGRVMLDQYNISNRLECARQEIVEPIRSLDYSLRLRIKSMFKTSQISVIFNNIMPALPHPHQGLRFITMNACRRQSLNSSITRFIDWSEDSSNIDQETLLKCLCSRQ
;
A
#
# COMPACT_ATOMS: atom_id res chain seq x y z
N MET A 1 -26.35 30.23 -60.88
CA MET A 1 -25.02 29.95 -61.45
C MET A 1 -24.36 28.93 -60.54
N SER A 2 -24.56 27.65 -60.85
CA SER A 2 -23.58 26.75 -61.51
C SER A 2 -22.68 26.10 -60.43
N THR A 3 -23.05 24.96 -59.85
CA THR A 3 -22.72 23.56 -60.28
C THR A 3 -21.20 23.24 -60.24
N PRO A 4 -20.76 21.96 -60.17
CA PRO A 4 -20.44 21.24 -58.93
C PRO A 4 -19.04 20.56 -59.00
N ILE A 5 -18.75 19.69 -58.00
CA ILE A 5 -17.64 18.72 -57.95
C ILE A 5 -17.48 17.95 -59.29
N PRO A 6 -16.25 17.49 -59.61
CA PRO A 6 -16.13 16.10 -60.05
C PRO A 6 -14.98 15.31 -59.38
N LYS A 7 -15.32 14.04 -59.11
CA LYS A 7 -14.46 12.89 -58.81
C LYS A 7 -13.57 12.57 -60.02
N LEU A 8 -12.43 11.88 -59.81
CA LEU A 8 -12.07 10.61 -60.48
C LEU A 8 -10.74 10.02 -59.97
N ASN A 9 -10.79 8.71 -59.70
CA ASN A 9 -9.74 7.69 -59.48
C ASN A 9 -9.02 7.35 -60.81
N PRO A 10 -8.14 6.32 -60.95
CA PRO A 10 -7.13 5.69 -60.07
C PRO A 10 -5.77 5.36 -60.82
N GLU A 11 -4.89 4.57 -60.18
CA GLU A 11 -3.85 3.67 -60.74
C GLU A 11 -2.42 4.15 -61.14
N SER A 12 -1.47 3.79 -60.26
CA SER A 12 -0.26 2.95 -60.49
C SER A 12 0.98 3.42 -61.28
N VAL A 13 2.13 2.84 -60.84
CA VAL A 13 3.44 2.64 -61.52
C VAL A 13 4.62 3.55 -61.10
N THR A 14 5.39 2.98 -60.15
CA THR A 14 6.87 2.90 -60.01
C THR A 14 7.80 3.94 -60.63
N SER A 15 8.73 4.49 -59.82
CA SER A 15 10.18 4.39 -60.07
C SER A 15 10.98 4.84 -58.83
N GLY A 16 12.06 4.12 -58.52
CA GLY A 16 12.81 4.25 -57.28
C GLY A 16 14.03 5.17 -57.31
N ARG A 17 14.58 5.42 -56.11
CA ARG A 17 15.99 5.76 -55.91
C ARG A 17 16.52 5.21 -54.57
N LYS A 18 17.47 4.28 -54.68
CA LYS A 18 18.51 3.87 -53.69
C LYS A 18 19.27 5.14 -53.20
N ARG A 19 19.98 5.28 -52.06
CA ARG A 19 20.74 4.41 -51.11
C ARG A 19 21.23 5.35 -49.96
N LYS A 20 21.29 4.98 -48.68
CA LYS A 20 22.46 4.52 -47.85
C LYS A 20 21.93 4.46 -46.40
N ARG A 21 21.97 3.41 -45.58
CA ARG A 21 23.04 2.52 -45.06
C ARG A 21 24.19 3.25 -44.33
N GLY A 22 24.03 3.36 -43.01
CA GLY A 22 25.04 3.11 -41.97
C GLY A 22 24.26 2.51 -40.77
N GLY A 23 24.58 1.38 -40.15
CA GLY A 23 25.85 0.66 -40.08
C GLY A 23 26.47 0.88 -38.70
N GLY A 24 25.92 0.24 -37.67
CA GLY A 24 26.46 0.21 -36.31
C GLY A 24 26.05 -1.09 -35.63
N SER A 25 27.02 -1.99 -35.53
CA SER A 25 26.95 -3.39 -35.12
C SER A 25 26.96 -3.56 -33.60
N TRP A 26 26.15 -4.47 -33.07
CA TRP A 26 26.49 -5.25 -31.87
C TRP A 26 26.22 -6.73 -32.16
N LEU A 27 27.29 -7.53 -32.07
CA LEU A 27 27.34 -8.95 -32.37
C LEU A 27 26.52 -9.74 -31.34
N ALA A 28 25.61 -10.57 -31.84
CA ALA A 28 25.03 -11.68 -31.09
C ALA A 28 26.05 -12.84 -31.03
N ASN A 29 26.33 -13.34 -29.84
CA ASN A 29 27.07 -14.59 -29.67
C ASN A 29 26.21 -15.75 -30.20
N LYS A 30 26.63 -16.31 -31.33
CA LYS A 30 26.20 -17.63 -31.84
C LYS A 30 26.74 -18.70 -30.89
N VAL A 31 25.85 -19.47 -30.27
CA VAL A 31 26.20 -20.78 -29.72
C VAL A 31 25.70 -21.82 -30.73
N THR A 32 26.63 -22.64 -31.22
CA THR A 32 26.39 -23.80 -32.09
C THR A 32 25.90 -24.97 -31.26
N TYR A 33 24.80 -25.60 -31.68
CA TYR A 33 24.36 -26.91 -31.18
C TYR A 33 25.06 -28.01 -31.99
N PRO A 34 25.51 -29.11 -31.36
CA PRO A 34 25.88 -30.31 -32.09
C PRO A 34 24.61 -31.10 -32.48
N ASP A 35 24.37 -31.23 -33.78
CA ASP A 35 23.54 -32.32 -34.32
C ASP A 35 24.33 -33.62 -34.22
N SER A 36 23.70 -34.70 -33.74
CA SER A 36 23.60 -35.96 -34.48
C SER A 36 22.97 -37.07 -33.65
N ASP A 37 21.92 -37.65 -34.21
CA ASP A 37 21.59 -39.07 -34.10
C ASP A 37 22.84 -39.97 -34.09
N LYS A 38 22.99 -40.82 -33.06
CA LYS A 38 23.33 -42.27 -33.12
C LYS A 38 23.67 -42.87 -31.73
N PRO A 39 23.60 -44.20 -31.55
CA PRO A 39 22.99 -44.82 -30.37
C PRO A 39 23.98 -45.41 -29.33
N THR A 40 23.39 -45.71 -28.16
CA THR A 40 23.81 -46.66 -27.10
C THR A 40 25.12 -46.39 -26.35
N GLY A 41 24.96 -46.01 -25.08
CA GLY A 41 25.91 -46.24 -23.99
C GLY A 41 25.14 -46.10 -22.68
N ASP A 42 25.12 -47.16 -21.86
CA ASP A 42 24.32 -47.28 -20.64
C ASP A 42 24.45 -46.06 -19.70
N VAL A 43 23.34 -45.34 -19.52
CA VAL A 43 23.16 -44.37 -18.44
C VAL A 43 22.27 -45.03 -17.38
N PRO A 44 22.63 -45.02 -16.08
CA PRO A 44 21.81 -45.64 -15.06
C PRO A 44 20.41 -45.03 -15.06
N LEU A 45 19.39 -45.89 -15.05
CA LEU A 45 18.00 -45.50 -14.85
C LEU A 45 17.89 -44.57 -13.62
N PRO A 46 17.14 -43.46 -13.69
CA PRO A 46 16.85 -42.66 -12.51
C PRO A 46 16.20 -43.56 -11.46
N ALA A 47 16.68 -43.45 -10.23
CA ALA A 47 16.21 -44.23 -9.10
C ALA A 47 14.68 -44.16 -9.01
N SER A 48 14.05 -45.32 -8.77
CA SER A 48 12.63 -45.45 -8.48
C SER A 48 12.19 -44.39 -7.46
N PRO A 49 10.94 -43.89 -7.55
CA PRO A 49 10.42 -42.94 -6.59
C PRO A 49 10.57 -43.51 -5.17
N PRO A 50 10.96 -42.69 -4.17
CA PRO A 50 11.09 -43.18 -2.81
C PRO A 50 9.74 -43.78 -2.36
N ALA A 51 9.85 -44.91 -1.66
CA ALA A 51 8.74 -45.70 -1.16
C ALA A 51 7.73 -44.82 -0.41
N SER A 52 6.46 -45.15 -0.58
CA SER A 52 5.29 -44.62 0.12
C SER A 52 5.61 -44.21 1.56
N LEU A 53 5.52 -42.91 1.84
CA LEU A 53 5.54 -42.38 3.19
C LEU A 53 4.31 -42.88 3.95
N ASP A 54 4.57 -43.32 5.18
CA ASP A 54 3.60 -43.84 6.15
C ASP A 54 2.49 -42.81 6.39
N PRO A 55 1.19 -43.16 6.25
CA PRO A 55 0.08 -42.24 6.50
C PRO A 55 0.01 -41.71 7.94
N ASN A 56 0.79 -42.27 8.87
CA ASN A 56 0.77 -41.94 10.30
C ASN A 56 2.06 -41.28 10.84
N SER A 57 2.99 -40.83 9.99
CA SER A 57 4.14 -40.06 10.49
C SER A 57 3.77 -38.58 10.71
N GLU A 58 3.25 -38.26 11.89
CA GLU A 58 3.03 -36.90 12.38
C GLU A 58 4.35 -36.18 12.67
N ILE A 59 5.11 -35.76 11.65
CA ILE A 59 6.11 -34.70 11.81
C ILE A 59 6.13 -33.83 10.54
N TYR A 60 5.11 -32.99 10.38
CA TYR A 60 5.27 -31.74 9.64
C TYR A 60 5.61 -30.65 10.68
N PRO A 61 6.66 -29.85 10.50
CA PRO A 61 6.88 -28.71 11.38
C PRO A 61 5.72 -27.73 11.18
N THR A 62 4.85 -27.62 12.18
CA THR A 62 3.84 -26.58 12.27
C THR A 62 4.56 -25.24 12.20
N LEU A 63 4.37 -24.52 11.10
CA LEU A 63 4.84 -23.15 10.88
C LEU A 63 4.45 -22.26 12.08
N THR A 64 5.38 -22.04 13.00
CA THR A 64 5.32 -20.92 13.94
C THR A 64 5.89 -19.70 13.24
N VAL A 65 5.10 -19.14 12.32
CA VAL A 65 5.33 -17.77 11.87
C VAL A 65 4.98 -16.90 13.07
N GLU A 66 5.96 -16.13 13.58
CA GLU A 66 5.71 -15.15 14.63
C GLU A 66 4.46 -14.32 14.28
N GLU A 67 3.51 -14.22 15.22
CA GLU A 67 2.16 -13.66 15.02
C GLU A 67 2.12 -12.16 14.62
N ASN A 68 3.28 -11.53 14.36
CA ASN A 68 3.45 -10.09 14.17
C ASN A 68 3.78 -9.67 12.73
N VAL A 69 3.53 -10.51 11.72
CA VAL A 69 3.65 -10.07 10.31
C VAL A 69 2.31 -9.50 9.84
N ASP A 70 2.13 -8.18 9.97
CA ASP A 70 0.97 -7.44 9.49
C ASP A 70 0.85 -7.57 7.96
N PHE A 71 -0.04 -8.47 7.52
CA PHE A 71 -0.30 -8.72 6.10
C PHE A 71 -1.32 -7.69 5.61
N ARG A 72 -0.83 -6.64 4.95
CA ARG A 72 -1.68 -5.81 4.09
C ARG A 72 -1.58 -6.36 2.68
N GLU A 73 -2.72 -6.78 2.11
CA GLU A 73 -2.87 -6.95 0.67
C GLU A 73 -2.35 -5.67 -0.01
N GLN A 74 -1.15 -5.71 -0.57
CA GLN A 74 -0.53 -4.61 -1.33
C GLN A 74 -0.77 -4.81 -2.83
N GLU A 75 -1.98 -5.20 -3.20
CA GLU A 75 -2.61 -4.50 -4.32
C GLU A 75 -3.61 -3.57 -3.59
N THR A 76 -3.71 -2.29 -3.94
CA THR A 76 -4.57 -1.33 -3.23
C THR A 76 -6.02 -1.79 -3.27
N VAL A 77 -6.54 -2.40 -2.19
CA VAL A 77 -7.95 -2.81 -2.09
C VAL A 77 -8.75 -1.53 -2.19
N LEU A 78 -9.45 -1.37 -3.32
CA LEU A 78 -10.34 -0.25 -3.54
C LEU A 78 -11.40 -0.29 -2.44
N ASP A 79 -11.71 0.86 -1.84
CA ASP A 79 -12.65 0.96 -0.71
C ASP A 79 -14.01 0.30 -1.04
N SER A 80 -14.74 -0.11 0.00
CA SER A 80 -16.05 -0.80 -0.14
C SER A 80 -17.14 0.03 -0.84
N ASP A 81 -16.90 1.33 -1.04
CA ASP A 81 -17.74 2.27 -1.79
C ASP A 81 -17.00 2.83 -3.02
N CYS A 82 -16.14 2.02 -3.65
CA CYS A 82 -15.43 2.42 -4.86
C CYS A 82 -16.40 2.58 -6.04
N ASP A 83 -16.60 3.83 -6.47
CA ASP A 83 -17.34 4.15 -7.68
C ASP A 83 -16.62 3.64 -8.95
N GLU A 84 -17.36 3.50 -10.05
CA GLU A 84 -16.81 2.93 -11.28
C GLU A 84 -15.67 3.79 -11.86
N GLN A 85 -15.71 5.10 -11.62
CA GLN A 85 -14.70 6.04 -12.10
C GLN A 85 -13.35 5.82 -11.41
N THR A 86 -13.36 5.59 -10.09
CA THR A 86 -12.18 5.34 -9.27
C THR A 86 -11.58 3.97 -9.59
N PHE A 87 -12.43 2.94 -9.71
CA PHE A 87 -11.99 1.61 -10.14
C PHE A 87 -11.31 1.67 -11.52
N CYS A 88 -11.93 2.35 -12.49
CA CYS A 88 -11.36 2.50 -13.83
C CYS A 88 -10.04 3.28 -13.82
N SER A 89 -9.94 4.35 -13.03
CA SER A 89 -8.72 5.15 -12.88
C SER A 89 -7.52 4.34 -12.37
N GLU A 90 -7.73 3.39 -11.45
CA GLU A 90 -6.66 2.49 -11.00
C GLU A 90 -6.39 1.37 -12.03
N TRP A 91 -7.45 0.80 -12.59
CA TRP A 91 -7.36 -0.30 -13.55
C TRP A 91 -6.65 0.10 -14.85
N THR A 92 -6.75 1.35 -15.30
CA THR A 92 -6.06 1.84 -16.51
C THR A 92 -4.54 1.89 -16.32
N LYS A 93 -4.05 2.03 -15.09
CA LYS A 93 -2.60 2.04 -14.81
C LYS A 93 -1.94 0.70 -15.09
N TRP A 94 -2.67 -0.41 -14.95
CA TRP A 94 -2.12 -1.74 -15.20
C TRP A 94 -1.95 -1.99 -16.71
N PRO A 95 -0.78 -2.45 -17.18
CA PRO A 95 -0.59 -2.81 -18.57
C PRO A 95 -1.53 -3.94 -18.94
N ARG A 96 -2.07 -3.92 -20.16
CA ARG A 96 -3.10 -4.88 -20.60
C ARG A 96 -2.69 -6.35 -20.45
N MET A 97 -1.49 -6.69 -20.92
CA MET A 97 -1.09 -8.08 -21.09
C MET A 97 0.42 -8.28 -21.04
N GLY A 98 0.86 -9.47 -20.66
CA GLY A 98 2.23 -9.94 -20.83
C GLY A 98 2.48 -10.61 -22.18
N ASN A 99 3.63 -11.28 -22.28
CA ASN A 99 3.96 -12.22 -23.36
C ASN A 99 3.67 -13.66 -22.90
N PRO A 100 3.65 -14.66 -23.81
CA PRO A 100 3.73 -16.05 -23.40
C PRO A 100 4.91 -16.30 -22.44
N VAL A 101 4.65 -17.04 -21.37
CA VAL A 101 5.64 -17.37 -20.34
C VAL A 101 6.62 -18.40 -20.90
N HIS A 102 7.91 -18.21 -20.65
CA HIS A 102 8.88 -19.22 -21.06
C HIS A 102 8.67 -20.50 -20.23
N GLY A 103 8.57 -21.66 -20.90
CA GLY A 103 8.32 -22.95 -20.26
C GLY A 103 6.85 -23.40 -20.22
N ALA A 104 5.88 -22.51 -20.48
CA ALA A 104 4.46 -22.87 -20.49
C ALA A 104 3.66 -22.04 -21.49
N LEU A 105 2.60 -22.59 -22.11
CA LEU A 105 1.69 -21.84 -22.99
C LEU A 105 0.69 -20.97 -22.18
N LEU A 106 1.18 -20.34 -21.12
CA LEU A 106 0.44 -19.45 -20.24
C LEU A 106 0.71 -18.00 -20.61
N VAL A 107 -0.32 -17.16 -20.57
CA VAL A 107 -0.18 -15.72 -20.80
C VAL A 107 -0.81 -14.92 -19.66
N PRO A 108 -0.02 -14.23 -18.83
CA PRO A 108 -0.57 -13.37 -17.80
C PRO A 108 -1.18 -12.10 -18.40
N MET A 109 -2.32 -11.68 -17.87
CA MET A 109 -2.97 -10.43 -18.26
C MET A 109 -3.69 -9.79 -17.07
N LYS A 110 -4.03 -8.51 -17.19
CA LYS A 110 -5.00 -7.91 -16.26
C LYS A 110 -6.41 -8.39 -16.60
N CYS A 111 -7.34 -8.22 -15.68
CA CYS A 111 -8.77 -8.44 -15.93
C CYS A 111 -9.26 -7.64 -17.16
N PRO A 112 -9.91 -8.27 -18.16
CA PRO A 112 -10.67 -7.55 -19.18
C PRO A 112 -12.04 -7.09 -18.64
N LEU A 113 -12.48 -5.91 -19.06
CA LEU A 113 -13.79 -5.32 -18.70
C LEU A 113 -14.73 -5.30 -19.91
N PRO A 114 -16.05 -5.53 -19.74
CA PRO A 114 -17.02 -5.41 -20.82
C PRO A 114 -17.37 -3.95 -21.12
N SER A 115 -18.13 -3.74 -22.20
CA SER A 115 -18.45 -2.40 -22.74
C SER A 115 -19.21 -1.48 -21.79
N TYR A 116 -19.79 -2.04 -20.72
CA TYR A 116 -20.38 -1.25 -19.62
C TYR A 116 -19.40 -0.21 -19.08
N PHE A 117 -18.10 -0.54 -19.02
CA PHE A 117 -17.06 0.33 -18.50
C PHE A 117 -16.50 1.35 -19.50
N ASP A 118 -16.85 1.25 -20.78
CA ASP A 118 -16.28 2.11 -21.84
C ASP A 118 -16.55 3.60 -21.58
N LYS A 119 -17.63 3.94 -20.87
CA LYS A 119 -17.96 5.34 -20.52
C LYS A 119 -17.04 5.95 -19.45
N TYR A 120 -16.27 5.13 -18.73
CA TYR A 120 -15.36 5.55 -17.65
C TYR A 120 -13.88 5.46 -18.06
N ILE A 121 -13.59 4.90 -19.24
CA ILE A 121 -12.24 4.58 -19.70
C ILE A 121 -12.02 5.28 -21.06
N ALA A 122 -10.88 5.95 -21.21
CA ALA A 122 -10.50 6.54 -22.50
C ALA A 122 -10.32 5.45 -23.57
N GLU A 123 -10.65 5.75 -24.83
CA GLU A 123 -10.64 4.77 -25.93
C GLU A 123 -9.28 4.07 -26.06
N GLU A 124 -8.20 4.82 -25.86
CA GLU A 124 -6.81 4.38 -25.90
C GLU A 124 -6.41 3.45 -24.76
N ASP A 125 -7.19 3.36 -23.69
CA ASP A 125 -6.94 2.56 -22.49
C ASP A 125 -7.90 1.36 -22.35
N MET A 126 -8.96 1.31 -23.16
CA MET A 126 -9.91 0.20 -23.16
C MET A 126 -9.23 -1.16 -23.33
N PHE A 127 -9.77 -2.17 -22.66
CA PHE A 127 -9.29 -3.54 -22.75
C PHE A 127 -10.40 -4.53 -22.37
N ASN A 128 -11.14 -4.96 -23.38
CA ASN A 128 -12.15 -6.02 -23.27
C ASN A 128 -11.60 -7.38 -23.74
N ALA A 129 -12.38 -8.44 -23.51
CA ALA A 129 -12.04 -9.79 -23.90
C ALA A 129 -11.67 -9.92 -25.39
N GLY A 130 -12.45 -9.28 -26.27
CA GLY A 130 -12.17 -9.27 -27.71
C GLY A 130 -10.82 -8.63 -28.05
N MET A 131 -10.44 -7.54 -27.37
CA MET A 131 -9.13 -6.90 -27.51
C MET A 131 -8.00 -7.80 -27.02
N ALA A 132 -8.17 -8.48 -25.89
CA ALA A 132 -7.21 -9.44 -25.37
C ALA A 132 -6.91 -10.55 -26.39
N ILE A 133 -7.95 -11.09 -27.01
CA ILE A 133 -7.83 -12.14 -28.02
C ILE A 133 -7.12 -11.64 -29.28
N ARG A 134 -7.51 -10.45 -29.77
CA ARG A 134 -6.85 -9.84 -30.94
C ARG A 134 -5.37 -9.58 -30.67
N TYR A 135 -5.02 -9.11 -29.48
CA TYR A 135 -3.64 -8.87 -29.07
C TYR A 135 -2.81 -10.17 -29.11
N LEU A 136 -3.34 -11.27 -28.57
CA LEU A 136 -2.66 -12.57 -28.57
C LEU A 136 -2.53 -13.15 -29.98
N ARG A 137 -3.61 -13.09 -30.77
CA ARG A 137 -3.57 -13.53 -32.18
C ARG A 137 -2.53 -12.75 -32.98
N ALA A 138 -2.39 -11.44 -32.74
CA ALA A 138 -1.35 -10.63 -33.39
C ALA A 138 0.07 -11.08 -33.00
N LYS A 139 0.26 -11.61 -31.79
CA LYS A 139 1.51 -12.23 -31.33
C LYS A 139 1.66 -13.71 -31.72
N LYS A 140 0.81 -14.23 -32.61
CA LYS A 140 0.76 -15.64 -33.02
C LYS A 140 0.47 -16.61 -31.86
N ALA A 141 -0.12 -16.12 -30.76
CA ALA A 141 -0.59 -16.94 -29.67
C ALA A 141 -2.10 -17.21 -29.83
N SER A 142 -2.46 -18.48 -30.01
CA SER A 142 -3.87 -18.89 -30.12
C SER A 142 -4.43 -19.22 -28.75
N ILE A 143 -5.12 -18.28 -28.13
CA ILE A 143 -5.81 -18.52 -26.86
C ILE A 143 -7.07 -19.35 -27.06
N GLY A 144 -7.32 -20.31 -26.17
CA GLY A 144 -8.57 -21.07 -26.15
C GLY A 144 -9.22 -21.20 -24.76
N MET A 145 -8.57 -20.71 -23.71
CA MET A 145 -9.14 -20.62 -22.37
C MET A 145 -8.60 -19.39 -21.63
N VAL A 146 -9.46 -18.80 -20.81
CA VAL A 146 -9.12 -17.78 -19.83
C VAL A 146 -9.40 -18.37 -18.45
N VAL A 147 -8.40 -18.36 -17.57
CA VAL A 147 -8.55 -18.71 -16.16
C VAL A 147 -8.59 -17.42 -15.34
N SER A 148 -9.74 -17.19 -14.70
CA SER A 148 -9.94 -16.09 -13.77
C SER A 148 -9.70 -16.59 -12.35
N LEU A 149 -8.74 -15.95 -11.67
CA LEU A 149 -8.41 -16.20 -10.26
C LEU A 149 -9.22 -15.30 -9.30
N ILE A 150 -10.19 -14.54 -9.83
CA ILE A 150 -11.02 -13.66 -9.00
C ILE A 150 -12.10 -14.50 -8.34
N ASN A 151 -12.07 -14.51 -7.01
CA ASN A 151 -13.14 -15.11 -6.23
C ASN A 151 -14.32 -14.12 -6.17
N SER A 152 -15.46 -14.54 -6.71
CA SER A 152 -16.72 -13.80 -6.70
C SER A 152 -17.28 -13.53 -5.30
N GLU A 153 -16.87 -14.33 -4.31
CA GLU A 153 -17.37 -14.32 -2.94
C GLU A 153 -16.35 -13.73 -1.93
N ALA A 154 -15.10 -13.51 -2.34
CA ALA A 154 -14.06 -12.91 -1.51
C ALA A 154 -13.85 -11.43 -1.87
N LYS A 155 -13.59 -10.57 -0.87
CA LYS A 155 -13.24 -9.16 -1.04
C LYS A 155 -11.93 -9.00 -1.83
N SER A 156 -11.99 -8.97 -3.15
CA SER A 156 -10.95 -8.54 -4.08
C SER A 156 -11.23 -7.13 -4.63
N HIS A 157 -10.25 -6.48 -5.25
CA HIS A 157 -10.38 -5.17 -5.94
C HIS A 157 -11.59 -5.06 -6.88
N LEU A 158 -12.01 -6.18 -7.47
CA LEU A 158 -13.14 -6.24 -8.39
C LEU A 158 -14.48 -6.39 -7.67
N THR A 159 -14.49 -7.08 -6.53
CA THR A 159 -15.69 -7.25 -5.70
C THR A 159 -15.96 -6.07 -4.78
N THR A 160 -14.98 -5.18 -4.56
CA THR A 160 -15.19 -3.93 -3.82
C THR A 160 -15.89 -2.87 -4.66
N CYS A 161 -15.74 -2.90 -5.99
CA CYS A 161 -16.64 -2.18 -6.90
C CYS A 161 -17.84 -3.08 -7.24
N ARG A 162 -18.98 -2.87 -6.56
CA ARG A 162 -20.20 -3.68 -6.75
C ARG A 162 -20.63 -3.79 -8.22
N SER A 163 -20.45 -2.72 -8.99
CA SER A 163 -20.76 -2.67 -10.42
C SER A 163 -19.76 -3.45 -11.27
N ALA A 164 -18.47 -3.49 -10.93
CA ALA A 164 -17.45 -4.27 -11.66
C ALA A 164 -17.62 -5.77 -11.50
N TYR A 165 -18.04 -6.20 -10.31
CA TYR A 165 -18.43 -7.59 -10.08
C TYR A 165 -19.68 -7.99 -10.89
N GLN A 166 -20.70 -7.12 -10.94
CA GLN A 166 -21.94 -7.40 -11.68
C GLN A 166 -21.79 -7.32 -13.19
N HIS A 167 -20.91 -6.42 -13.66
CA HIS A 167 -20.63 -6.19 -15.07
C HIS A 167 -19.25 -6.75 -15.42
N TRP A 168 -18.97 -7.98 -14.99
CA TRP A 168 -17.78 -8.73 -15.36
C TRP A 168 -17.89 -9.28 -16.79
N THR A 169 -16.74 -9.58 -17.43
CA THR A 169 -16.71 -10.27 -18.75
C THR A 169 -17.44 -11.61 -18.65
N SER A 170 -18.58 -11.75 -19.35
CA SER A 170 -19.38 -12.98 -19.24
C SER A 170 -18.75 -14.15 -20.01
N GLU A 171 -19.15 -15.37 -19.63
CA GLU A 171 -18.77 -16.57 -20.37
C GLU A 171 -19.30 -16.52 -21.81
N GLU A 172 -20.51 -16.00 -22.02
CA GLU A 172 -21.11 -15.91 -23.36
C GLU A 172 -20.29 -15.01 -24.31
N GLU A 173 -19.75 -13.89 -23.80
CA GLU A 173 -18.89 -13.00 -24.59
C GLU A 173 -17.60 -13.69 -25.07
N LEU A 174 -17.00 -14.52 -24.21
CA LEU A 174 -15.80 -15.28 -24.53
C LEU A 174 -16.10 -16.49 -25.43
N GLU A 175 -17.22 -17.18 -25.19
CA GLU A 175 -17.66 -18.31 -26.01
C GLU A 175 -17.97 -17.88 -27.44
N ALA A 176 -18.60 -16.72 -27.64
CA ALA A 176 -18.89 -16.15 -28.96
C ALA A 176 -17.63 -15.95 -29.81
N ILE A 177 -16.45 -15.81 -29.18
CA ILE A 177 -15.15 -15.68 -29.87
C ILE A 177 -14.29 -16.95 -29.78
N GLY A 178 -14.86 -18.05 -29.30
CA GLY A 178 -14.26 -19.39 -29.27
C GLY A 178 -13.31 -19.63 -28.10
N VAL A 179 -13.52 -18.96 -26.97
CA VAL A 179 -12.67 -19.07 -25.78
C VAL A 179 -13.50 -19.43 -24.55
N LYS A 180 -13.01 -20.41 -23.79
CA LYS A 180 -13.67 -20.84 -22.56
C LYS A 180 -13.26 -19.96 -21.38
N LEU A 181 -14.22 -19.49 -20.59
CA LEU A 181 -13.94 -18.89 -19.28
C LEU A 181 -13.89 -20.00 -18.22
N CYS A 182 -12.89 -19.97 -17.35
CA CYS A 182 -12.83 -20.83 -16.18
C CYS A 182 -12.64 -19.96 -14.95
N MET A 183 -13.66 -19.91 -14.09
CA MET A 183 -13.58 -19.26 -12.79
C MET A 183 -12.92 -20.25 -11.82
N PHE A 184 -11.66 -20.00 -11.49
CA PHE A 184 -10.91 -20.85 -10.58
C PHE A 184 -11.23 -20.44 -9.14
N ARG A 185 -11.93 -21.32 -8.41
CA ARG A 185 -12.28 -21.10 -7.01
C ARG A 185 -11.17 -21.63 -6.11
N VAL A 186 -10.56 -20.72 -5.37
CA VAL A 186 -9.72 -20.99 -4.20
C VAL A 186 -10.71 -21.40 -3.08
N CYS A 187 -10.67 -22.66 -2.64
CA CYS A 187 -11.61 -23.25 -1.69
C CYS A 187 -11.53 -22.55 -0.33
N ASP A 188 -12.62 -21.94 0.11
CA ASP A 188 -12.79 -21.48 1.49
C ASP A 188 -13.45 -22.61 2.33
N ASP A 189 -12.81 -23.78 2.40
CA ASP A 189 -13.30 -24.94 3.17
C ASP A 189 -13.08 -24.78 4.69
N ARG A 190 -13.28 -23.57 5.23
CA ARG A 190 -13.28 -23.30 6.69
C ARG A 190 -14.67 -23.04 7.26
N GLN A 191 -15.74 -23.47 6.57
CA GLN A 191 -17.10 -23.35 7.10
C GLN A 191 -17.42 -24.32 8.26
N GLU A 192 -16.61 -25.36 8.49
CA GLU A 192 -16.91 -26.35 9.54
C GLU A 192 -16.37 -25.99 10.94
N TYR A 193 -15.57 -24.93 11.08
CA TYR A 193 -15.05 -24.44 12.37
C TYR A 193 -15.60 -23.08 12.78
N ARG A 194 -16.81 -22.72 12.31
CA ARG A 194 -17.47 -21.43 12.60
C ARG A 194 -18.37 -21.44 13.84
N SER A 195 -18.09 -22.32 14.80
CA SER A 195 -18.72 -22.33 16.11
C SER A 195 -17.68 -22.13 17.21
N LYS A 196 -17.60 -20.86 17.67
CA LYS A 196 -16.85 -20.33 18.83
C LYS A 196 -15.42 -19.86 18.55
N GLU A 197 -15.29 -18.67 17.97
CA GLU A 197 -14.42 -17.58 18.46
C GLU A 197 -14.50 -16.38 17.49
N LYS A 198 -14.90 -15.22 18.00
CA LYS A 198 -14.91 -13.95 17.26
C LYS A 198 -13.57 -13.27 17.47
N SER A 199 -12.52 -13.71 16.78
CA SER A 199 -11.26 -12.98 16.67
C SER A 199 -11.20 -12.29 15.29
N ASN A 200 -10.88 -11.00 15.28
CA ASN A 200 -10.94 -10.14 14.10
C ASN A 200 -9.63 -10.14 13.29
N SER A 201 -8.85 -11.23 13.35
CA SER A 201 -7.60 -11.38 12.60
C SER A 201 -7.73 -12.52 11.60
N LYS A 202 -7.80 -12.20 10.31
CA LYS A 202 -7.61 -13.21 9.25
C LYS A 202 -6.13 -13.57 9.23
N SER A 203 -5.81 -14.78 9.68
CA SER A 203 -4.46 -15.37 9.61
C SER A 203 -3.91 -15.32 8.17
N ILE A 204 -2.60 -15.05 8.03
CA ILE A 204 -1.79 -15.07 6.79
C ILE A 204 -2.08 -16.29 5.91
N SER A 205 -2.44 -17.42 6.54
CA SER A 205 -2.85 -18.67 5.89
C SER A 205 -4.12 -18.57 5.01
N SER A 206 -4.84 -17.46 5.03
CA SER A 206 -6.12 -17.29 4.29
C SER A 206 -5.98 -16.59 2.93
N ILE A 207 -4.81 -16.06 2.56
CA ILE A 207 -4.60 -15.27 1.33
C ILE A 207 -3.67 -15.97 0.32
N ILE A 208 -2.70 -16.76 0.81
CA ILE A 208 -1.79 -17.54 -0.04
C ILE A 208 -2.51 -18.83 -0.45
N PRO A 209 -2.65 -19.13 -1.76
CA PRO A 209 -3.26 -20.39 -2.22
C PRO A 209 -2.54 -21.59 -1.63
N SER A 210 -3.29 -22.49 -1.01
CA SER A 210 -2.83 -23.74 -0.42
C SER A 210 -2.17 -24.66 -1.47
N ALA A 211 -1.50 -25.72 -0.99
CA ALA A 211 -0.92 -26.74 -1.87
C ALA A 211 -1.99 -27.44 -2.72
N ASP A 212 -3.18 -27.69 -2.15
CA ASP A 212 -4.28 -28.33 -2.87
C ASP A 212 -4.86 -27.45 -3.98
N GLU A 213 -4.97 -26.14 -3.74
CA GLU A 213 -5.43 -25.19 -4.75
C GLU A 213 -4.41 -25.03 -5.87
N VAL A 214 -3.12 -24.98 -5.55
CA VAL A 214 -2.08 -24.99 -6.58
C VAL A 214 -2.13 -26.29 -7.39
N LYS A 215 -2.24 -27.44 -6.73
CA LYS A 215 -2.37 -28.73 -7.41
C LYS A 215 -3.59 -28.78 -8.32
N ALA A 216 -4.74 -28.27 -7.87
CA ALA A 216 -5.96 -28.17 -8.68
C ALA A 216 -5.76 -27.27 -9.91
N PHE A 217 -5.07 -26.15 -9.76
CA PHE A 217 -4.70 -25.29 -10.88
C PHE A 217 -3.75 -26.01 -11.85
N CYS A 218 -2.72 -26.70 -11.36
CA CYS A 218 -1.79 -27.48 -12.18
C CYS A 218 -2.50 -28.56 -12.98
N LEU A 219 -3.44 -29.28 -12.36
CA LEU A 219 -4.26 -30.30 -13.02
C LEU A 219 -5.17 -29.69 -14.09
N LEU A 220 -5.84 -28.56 -13.78
CA LEU A 220 -6.70 -27.86 -14.73
C LEU A 220 -5.94 -27.46 -16.00
N ILE A 221 -4.79 -26.82 -15.83
CA ILE A 221 -3.97 -26.32 -16.94
C ILE A 221 -3.39 -27.48 -17.75
N SER A 222 -2.82 -28.48 -17.09
CA SER A 222 -2.21 -29.62 -17.78
C SER A 222 -3.25 -30.42 -18.58
N SER A 223 -4.40 -30.70 -17.96
CA SER A 223 -5.53 -31.36 -18.65
C SER A 223 -6.04 -30.55 -19.83
N TYR A 224 -5.95 -29.22 -19.78
CA TYR A 224 -6.33 -28.37 -20.91
C TYR A 224 -5.32 -28.49 -22.06
N PHE A 225 -4.01 -28.41 -21.77
CA PHE A 225 -2.97 -28.49 -22.79
C PHE A 225 -2.93 -29.85 -23.49
N GLU A 226 -3.15 -30.94 -22.76
CA GLU A 226 -3.28 -32.29 -23.33
C GLU A 226 -4.40 -32.36 -24.38
N ARG A 227 -5.55 -31.75 -24.10
CA ARG A 227 -6.71 -31.74 -24.99
C ARG A 227 -6.63 -30.68 -26.09
N ASN A 228 -5.80 -29.66 -25.91
CA ASN A 228 -5.69 -28.52 -26.82
C ASN A 228 -4.23 -28.18 -27.16
N PRO A 229 -3.50 -29.08 -27.85
CA PRO A 229 -2.08 -28.84 -28.18
C PRO A 229 -1.86 -27.52 -28.92
N GLY A 230 -0.86 -26.75 -28.49
CA GLY A 230 -0.48 -25.47 -29.10
C GLY A 230 -1.41 -24.29 -28.79
N LYS A 231 -2.53 -24.51 -28.10
CA LYS A 231 -3.37 -23.42 -27.60
C LYS A 231 -2.83 -22.87 -26.28
N HIS A 232 -2.96 -21.57 -26.13
CA HIS A 232 -2.56 -20.84 -24.93
C HIS A 232 -3.72 -20.71 -23.96
N VAL A 233 -3.39 -20.57 -22.69
CA VAL A 233 -4.31 -20.21 -21.61
C VAL A 233 -3.91 -18.83 -21.09
N ALA A 234 -4.83 -17.87 -21.10
CA ALA A 234 -4.59 -16.63 -20.35
C ALA A 234 -4.98 -16.82 -18.89
N VAL A 235 -4.20 -16.24 -17.99
CA VAL A 235 -4.45 -16.29 -16.55
C VAL A 235 -4.48 -14.87 -16.02
N HIS A 236 -5.46 -14.53 -15.21
CA HIS A 236 -5.54 -13.21 -14.59
C HIS A 236 -6.14 -13.25 -13.18
N CYS A 237 -5.72 -12.31 -12.35
CA CYS A 237 -6.49 -11.82 -11.21
C CYS A 237 -7.08 -10.46 -11.58
N CYS A 238 -7.11 -9.48 -10.66
CA CYS A 238 -7.46 -8.11 -11.01
C CYS A 238 -6.35 -7.44 -11.86
N SER A 239 -5.15 -7.32 -11.30
CA SER A 239 -4.00 -6.65 -11.92
C SER A 239 -3.16 -7.56 -12.83
N GLY A 240 -3.18 -8.87 -12.56
CA GLY A 240 -2.41 -9.88 -13.29
C GLY A 240 -0.95 -10.03 -12.86
N PHE A 241 -0.59 -9.65 -11.62
CA PHE A 241 0.80 -9.69 -11.15
C PHE A 241 1.07 -10.67 -10.00
N ASN A 242 0.62 -10.39 -8.76
CA ASN A 242 1.10 -11.16 -7.61
C ASN A 242 0.45 -12.54 -7.51
N LEU A 243 -0.87 -12.62 -7.35
CA LEU A 243 -1.60 -13.90 -7.31
C LEU A 243 -1.43 -14.68 -8.63
N THR A 244 -1.52 -13.99 -9.77
CA THR A 244 -1.28 -14.60 -11.10
C THR A 244 0.13 -15.15 -11.21
N GLY A 245 1.13 -14.36 -10.80
CA GLY A 245 2.53 -14.78 -10.84
C GLY A 245 2.81 -15.94 -9.90
N PHE A 246 2.21 -15.96 -8.71
CA PHE A 246 2.32 -17.07 -7.77
C PHE A 246 1.80 -18.37 -8.38
N MET A 247 0.58 -18.38 -8.92
CA MET A 247 -0.01 -19.58 -9.53
C MET A 247 0.79 -20.06 -10.76
N ILE A 248 1.26 -19.13 -11.61
CA ILE A 248 2.08 -19.47 -12.78
C ILE A 248 3.45 -19.99 -12.36
N ALA A 249 4.11 -19.36 -11.38
CA ALA A 249 5.42 -19.80 -10.90
C ALA A 249 5.33 -21.19 -10.27
N SER A 250 4.31 -21.44 -9.42
CA SER A 250 4.00 -22.77 -8.90
C SER A 250 3.80 -23.80 -10.01
N TYR A 251 3.07 -23.47 -11.08
CA TYR A 251 2.91 -24.37 -12.22
C TYR A 251 4.25 -24.72 -12.89
N LEU A 252 5.11 -23.73 -13.12
CA LEU A 252 6.43 -23.95 -13.73
C LEU A 252 7.31 -24.84 -12.86
N VAL A 253 7.26 -24.66 -11.54
CA VAL A 253 8.01 -25.50 -10.59
C VAL A 253 7.47 -26.93 -10.59
N GLU A 254 6.17 -27.12 -10.40
CA GLU A 254 5.55 -28.46 -10.25
C GLU A 254 5.48 -29.26 -11.56
N MET A 255 5.20 -28.59 -12.69
CA MET A 255 4.90 -29.28 -13.95
C MET A 255 6.02 -29.16 -14.99
N ASN A 256 6.88 -28.15 -14.89
CA ASN A 256 7.95 -27.90 -15.86
C ASN A 256 9.37 -28.01 -15.27
N ASN A 257 9.49 -28.38 -13.99
CA ASN A 257 10.76 -28.63 -13.30
C ASN A 257 11.68 -27.39 -13.27
N PHE A 258 11.08 -26.20 -13.13
CA PHE A 258 11.82 -24.96 -12.93
C PHE A 258 12.25 -24.86 -11.46
N SER A 259 13.41 -24.25 -11.20
CA SER A 259 13.68 -23.71 -9.86
C SER A 259 12.78 -22.50 -9.58
N VAL A 260 12.61 -22.13 -8.31
CA VAL A 260 11.84 -20.93 -7.93
C VAL A 260 12.40 -19.69 -8.65
N ASP A 261 13.73 -19.51 -8.68
CA ASP A 261 14.38 -18.41 -9.40
C ASP A 261 14.06 -18.40 -10.90
N ALA A 262 14.15 -19.55 -11.56
CA ALA A 262 13.87 -19.65 -12.99
C ALA A 262 12.40 -19.35 -13.29
N ALA A 263 11.48 -19.80 -12.42
CA ALA A 263 10.05 -19.55 -12.55
C ALA A 263 9.72 -18.06 -12.38
N LEU A 264 10.32 -17.41 -11.38
CA LEU A 264 10.18 -15.97 -11.14
C LEU A 264 10.72 -15.15 -12.31
N GLU A 265 11.88 -15.50 -12.86
CA GLU A 265 12.47 -14.79 -14.00
C GLU A 265 11.67 -15.00 -15.29
N ALA A 266 11.16 -16.22 -15.53
CA ALA A 266 10.28 -16.50 -16.65
C ALA A 266 8.99 -15.68 -16.59
N PHE A 267 8.39 -15.56 -15.40
CA PHE A 267 7.22 -14.71 -15.18
C PHE A 267 7.56 -13.23 -15.36
N LYS A 268 8.65 -12.74 -14.77
CA LYS A 268 9.11 -11.34 -14.90
C LYS A 268 9.38 -10.96 -16.35
N THR A 269 10.00 -11.83 -17.13
CA THR A 269 10.25 -11.60 -18.57
C THR A 269 8.96 -11.53 -19.37
N SER A 270 8.00 -12.40 -19.04
CA SER A 270 6.67 -12.39 -19.66
C SER A 270 5.86 -11.14 -19.26
N ARG A 271 5.92 -10.76 -17.99
CA ARG A 271 5.08 -9.74 -17.37
C ARG A 271 5.90 -8.82 -16.46
N PRO A 272 6.70 -7.89 -17.00
CA PRO A 272 7.46 -6.95 -16.18
C PRO A 272 6.53 -6.12 -15.28
N PRO A 273 6.87 -5.92 -14.00
CA PRO A 273 8.17 -6.22 -13.36
C PRO A 273 8.27 -7.63 -12.72
N GLY A 274 7.27 -8.49 -12.90
CA GLY A 274 7.13 -9.77 -12.21
C GLY A 274 6.30 -9.65 -10.94
N ILE A 275 6.46 -10.62 -10.03
CA ILE A 275 5.90 -10.54 -8.68
C ILE A 275 6.67 -9.45 -7.93
N TYR A 276 5.97 -8.43 -7.43
CA TYR A 276 6.59 -7.26 -6.81
C TYR A 276 6.33 -7.15 -5.30
N LEU A 277 5.50 -8.05 -4.75
CA LEU A 277 5.28 -8.20 -3.32
C LEU A 277 6.06 -9.39 -2.77
N SER A 278 7.00 -9.12 -1.85
CA SER A 278 7.92 -10.12 -1.31
C SER A 278 7.23 -11.29 -0.61
N VAL A 279 6.02 -11.10 -0.08
CA VAL A 279 5.28 -12.17 0.62
C VAL A 279 4.89 -13.33 -0.31
N TRP A 280 4.61 -13.04 -1.58
CA TRP A 280 4.30 -14.07 -2.57
C TRP A 280 5.56 -14.84 -2.99
N ILE A 281 6.71 -14.17 -3.01
CA ILE A 281 8.01 -14.81 -3.28
C ILE A 281 8.43 -15.67 -2.09
N ALA A 282 8.30 -15.14 -0.87
CA ALA A 282 8.56 -15.89 0.35
C ALA A 282 7.69 -17.16 0.43
N ALA A 283 6.42 -17.07 0.05
CA ALA A 283 5.53 -18.23 -0.01
C ALA A 283 5.98 -19.30 -1.02
N LEU A 284 6.54 -18.90 -2.17
CA LEU A 284 7.14 -19.84 -3.14
C LEU A 284 8.41 -20.49 -2.58
N LEU A 285 9.27 -19.69 -1.94
CA LEU A 285 10.51 -20.17 -1.31
C LEU A 285 10.23 -21.17 -0.20
N VAL A 286 9.33 -20.84 0.75
CA VAL A 286 8.91 -21.77 1.82
C VAL A 286 8.32 -23.05 1.25
N ARG A 287 7.64 -22.99 0.09
CA ARG A 287 6.97 -24.15 -0.49
C ARG A 287 7.89 -25.10 -1.24
N TYR A 288 8.89 -24.57 -1.93
CA TYR A 288 9.68 -25.34 -2.90
C TYR A 288 11.19 -25.28 -2.66
N ASP A 289 11.66 -24.54 -1.65
CA ASP A 289 13.08 -24.37 -1.31
C ASP A 289 13.31 -24.53 0.21
N ASP A 290 13.49 -25.79 0.63
CA ASP A 290 13.58 -26.23 2.04
C ASP A 290 14.71 -25.54 2.82
N GLU A 291 15.82 -25.15 2.17
CA GLU A 291 16.97 -24.52 2.83
C GLU A 291 16.70 -23.05 3.21
N THR A 292 15.62 -22.46 2.71
CA THR A 292 15.35 -21.02 2.83
C THR A 292 14.17 -20.68 3.73
N ALA A 293 13.43 -21.66 4.28
CA ALA A 293 12.20 -21.43 5.04
C ALA A 293 12.36 -20.43 6.21
N SER A 294 13.48 -20.50 6.95
CA SER A 294 13.77 -19.58 8.07
C SER A 294 14.15 -18.16 7.64
N SER A 295 14.48 -17.94 6.37
CA SER A 295 14.93 -16.64 5.83
C SER A 295 14.14 -16.17 4.60
N ALA A 296 13.05 -16.86 4.26
CA ALA A 296 12.33 -16.68 3.00
C ALA A 296 11.80 -15.26 2.77
N MET A 297 11.40 -14.57 3.84
CA MET A 297 10.97 -13.17 3.77
C MET A 297 12.12 -12.21 3.43
N GLU A 298 13.29 -12.39 4.05
CA GLU A 298 14.48 -11.59 3.75
C GLU A 298 14.99 -11.87 2.34
N LEU A 299 15.03 -13.14 1.95
CA LEU A 299 15.44 -13.55 0.61
C LEU A 299 14.47 -13.04 -0.47
N GLY A 300 13.15 -13.14 -0.22
CA GLY A 300 12.13 -12.59 -1.11
C GLY A 300 12.23 -11.06 -1.26
N GLN A 301 12.58 -10.33 -0.20
CA GLN A 301 12.86 -8.89 -0.28
C GLN A 301 14.12 -8.60 -1.11
N ARG A 302 15.19 -9.39 -0.95
CA ARG A 302 16.42 -9.26 -1.73
C ARG A 302 16.18 -9.53 -3.22
N MET A 303 15.38 -10.54 -3.56
CA MET A 303 15.04 -10.88 -4.95
C MET A 303 14.31 -9.74 -5.70
N ILE A 304 13.60 -8.87 -4.98
CA ILE A 304 12.92 -7.70 -5.57
C ILE A 304 13.70 -6.39 -5.43
N GLN A 305 14.86 -6.37 -4.76
CA GLN A 305 15.60 -5.15 -4.42
C GLN A 305 16.13 -4.37 -5.65
N GLY A 306 16.27 -5.03 -6.80
CA GLY A 306 16.61 -4.41 -8.09
C GLY A 306 15.43 -4.23 -9.06
N THR A 307 14.24 -4.68 -8.67
CA THR A 307 13.03 -4.58 -9.48
C THR A 307 12.34 -3.26 -9.16
N GLN A 308 12.33 -2.30 -10.10
CA GLN A 308 11.57 -1.06 -9.90
C GLN A 308 10.11 -1.41 -9.62
N ARG A 309 9.59 -1.00 -8.45
CA ARG A 309 8.16 -1.13 -8.16
C ARG A 309 7.39 -0.42 -9.27
N PRO A 310 6.38 -1.09 -9.85
CA PRO A 310 5.63 -0.46 -10.92
C PRO A 310 4.97 0.82 -10.41
N ASN A 311 4.79 1.81 -11.29
CA ASN A 311 4.24 3.11 -10.91
C ASN A 311 2.81 3.02 -10.31
N TRP A 312 2.08 1.93 -10.57
CA TRP A 312 0.78 1.59 -9.98
C TRP A 312 0.86 0.85 -8.65
N ASP A 313 1.98 0.19 -8.33
CA ASP A 313 2.30 -0.38 -7.00
C ASP A 313 3.28 0.55 -6.25
N LEU A 314 3.36 1.80 -6.69
CA LEU A 314 3.87 2.80 -5.78
C LEU A 314 2.88 2.80 -4.64
N PRO A 315 3.31 2.49 -3.40
CA PRO A 315 2.43 2.69 -2.26
C PRO A 315 1.88 4.09 -2.42
N ALA A 316 0.55 4.25 -2.35
CA ALA A 316 -0.09 5.56 -2.36
C ALA A 316 0.80 6.47 -1.53
N LYS A 317 1.53 7.38 -2.21
CA LYS A 317 2.87 7.88 -1.82
C LYS A 317 3.29 7.39 -0.43
N LYS A 318 4.18 6.38 -0.32
CA LYS A 318 4.79 6.00 0.97
C LYS A 318 5.21 7.27 1.68
N GLY A 319 4.45 7.65 2.70
CA GLY A 319 4.83 8.68 3.64
C GLY A 319 6.23 8.30 4.10
N SER A 320 7.18 9.20 3.88
CA SER A 320 8.47 9.13 4.56
C SER A 320 8.18 8.88 6.04
N THR A 321 8.72 7.80 6.60
CA THR A 321 8.94 7.62 8.05
C THR A 321 7.76 8.02 8.96
N LEU A 322 6.97 7.04 9.45
CA LEU A 322 6.19 7.17 10.71
C LEU A 322 5.53 8.56 10.90
N GLY A 323 4.68 8.90 9.95
CA GLY A 323 3.95 10.15 9.88
C GLY A 323 3.02 10.08 8.69
N GLY A 324 1.71 10.06 8.91
CA GLY A 324 0.78 10.28 7.81
C GLY A 324 1.10 11.63 7.19
N GLY A 325 1.70 11.64 5.99
CA GLY A 325 1.90 12.88 5.24
C GLY A 325 0.55 13.48 4.89
N TYR A 326 0.48 14.81 4.84
CA TYR A 326 -0.74 15.60 4.61
C TYR A 326 -1.41 15.40 3.25
N SER A 327 -0.97 14.43 2.45
CA SER A 327 -1.43 14.16 1.09
C SER A 327 -2.88 13.73 0.96
N ASP A 328 -3.53 13.29 2.04
CA ASP A 328 -4.98 13.03 2.07
C ASP A 328 -5.80 14.33 2.09
N LEU A 329 -5.16 15.50 2.27
CA LEU A 329 -5.79 16.81 2.08
C LEU A 329 -5.72 17.19 0.60
N PHE A 330 -6.80 16.87 -0.13
CA PHE A 330 -6.99 17.25 -1.53
C PHE A 330 -6.63 18.72 -1.77
N GLY A 331 -5.60 18.96 -2.59
CA GLY A 331 -5.10 20.30 -2.92
C GLY A 331 -3.90 20.79 -2.11
N SER A 332 -3.41 20.00 -1.14
CA SER A 332 -2.15 20.32 -0.44
C SER A 332 -0.96 20.15 -1.38
N ARG A 333 0.05 21.02 -1.26
CA ARG A 333 1.25 21.00 -2.10
C ARG A 333 2.51 21.15 -1.27
N CYS A 334 3.54 20.37 -1.59
CA CYS A 334 4.88 20.62 -1.07
C CYS A 334 5.37 21.96 -1.64
N VAL A 335 5.94 22.79 -0.78
CA VAL A 335 6.51 24.08 -1.20
C VAL A 335 7.91 23.82 -1.76
N ASN A 336 8.06 24.00 -3.08
CA ASN A 336 9.34 23.84 -3.78
C ASN A 336 9.85 25.17 -4.36
N ASP A 337 9.05 26.23 -4.30
CA ASP A 337 9.45 27.56 -4.77
C ASP A 337 10.44 28.18 -3.79
N GLN A 338 11.60 28.61 -4.28
CA GLN A 338 12.71 29.06 -3.43
C GLN A 338 12.41 30.38 -2.71
N ALA A 339 11.64 31.28 -3.33
CA ALA A 339 11.27 32.56 -2.72
C ALA A 339 10.23 32.34 -1.60
N GLU A 340 9.23 31.49 -1.86
CA GLU A 340 8.24 31.08 -0.87
C GLU A 340 8.90 30.35 0.31
N LEU A 341 9.78 29.38 0.03
CA LEU A 341 10.57 28.68 1.07
C LEU A 341 11.34 29.66 1.94
N SER A 342 12.08 30.58 1.35
CA SER A 342 12.89 31.56 2.10
C SER A 342 12.00 32.40 3.03
N ARG A 343 10.87 32.90 2.54
CA ARG A 343 9.92 33.71 3.30
C ARG A 343 9.30 32.93 4.47
N ILE A 344 8.85 31.69 4.22
CA ILE A 344 8.20 30.89 5.26
C ILE A 344 9.22 30.40 6.28
N SER A 345 10.42 30.00 5.85
CA SER A 345 11.50 29.61 6.75
C SER A 345 11.87 30.75 7.68
N GLU A 346 12.07 31.97 7.18
CA GLU A 346 12.34 33.15 8.01
C GLU A 346 11.22 33.38 9.04
N LYS A 347 9.96 33.32 8.59
CA LYS A 347 8.81 33.49 9.48
C LYS A 347 8.72 32.39 10.53
N PHE A 348 8.86 31.13 10.14
CA PHE A 348 8.84 29.99 11.05
C PHE A 348 9.96 30.10 12.09
N SER A 349 11.19 30.43 11.66
CA SER A 349 12.32 30.66 12.57
C SER A 349 12.06 31.81 13.55
N SER A 350 11.43 32.90 13.11
CA SER A 350 11.10 34.03 13.99
C SER A 350 10.10 33.64 15.09
N LEU A 351 9.11 32.80 14.77
CA LEU A 351 8.05 32.37 15.70
C LEU A 351 8.52 31.23 16.63
N THR A 352 9.53 30.46 16.22
CA THR A 352 10.03 29.30 16.96
C THR A 352 11.28 29.59 17.78
N CYS A 353 11.74 30.84 17.84
CA CYS A 353 12.91 31.25 18.62
C CYS A 353 12.84 30.84 20.11
N CYS A 354 11.62 30.70 20.66
CA CYS A 354 11.37 30.22 22.02
C CYS A 354 11.78 28.76 22.28
N PHE A 355 11.97 27.93 21.23
CA PHE A 355 12.42 26.54 21.36
C PHE A 355 13.95 26.38 21.31
N GLY A 356 14.71 27.47 21.13
CA GLY A 356 16.17 27.42 20.99
C GLY A 356 16.62 27.14 19.55
N ALA A 357 17.75 26.44 19.39
CA ALA A 357 18.43 26.27 18.11
C ALA A 357 17.74 25.31 17.13
N ASP A 358 17.09 24.25 17.64
CA ASP A 358 16.31 23.30 16.82
C ASP A 358 14.89 23.14 17.41
N PRO A 359 13.87 23.79 16.82
CA PRO A 359 12.49 23.65 17.29
C PRO A 359 11.92 22.25 17.08
N PHE A 360 12.46 21.46 16.15
CA PHE A 360 12.00 20.10 15.92
C PHE A 360 12.46 19.15 17.01
N SER A 361 13.62 19.38 17.63
CA SER A 361 14.05 18.62 18.81
C SER A 361 13.09 18.76 19.98
N ALA A 362 12.46 19.92 20.16
CA ALA A 362 11.50 20.15 21.23
C ALA A 362 10.19 19.35 21.07
N ILE A 363 9.83 18.98 19.84
CA ILE A 363 8.61 18.23 19.54
C ILE A 363 8.86 16.77 19.14
N THR A 364 10.12 16.37 19.00
CA THR A 364 10.50 14.97 18.72
C THR A 364 10.40 14.17 20.01
N PRO A 365 9.47 13.20 20.14
CA PRO A 365 9.32 12.45 21.38
C PRO A 365 10.53 11.57 21.67
N GLU A 366 10.93 11.48 22.93
CA GLU A 366 11.90 10.48 23.39
C GLU A 366 11.17 9.20 23.80
N SER A 367 11.78 8.04 23.55
CA SER A 367 11.22 6.76 24.01
C SER A 367 11.46 6.60 25.51
N LEU A 368 10.41 6.27 26.27
CA LEU A 368 10.50 6.02 27.71
C LEU A 368 11.44 4.85 28.00
N GLN A 369 12.59 5.13 28.62
CA GLN A 369 13.56 4.09 28.98
C GLN A 369 13.47 3.71 30.46
N ARG A 370 13.19 4.69 31.33
CA ARG A 370 13.12 4.47 32.79
C ARG A 370 11.91 5.18 33.38
N LEU A 371 11.22 4.52 34.31
CA LEU A 371 10.06 5.08 35.00
C LEU A 371 10.37 6.39 35.75
N SER A 372 11.62 6.60 36.18
CA SER A 372 12.04 7.86 36.81
C SER A 372 11.97 9.07 35.88
N GLU A 373 11.94 8.88 34.56
CA GLU A 373 11.83 9.96 33.57
C GLU A 373 10.43 10.59 33.56
N ILE A 374 9.40 9.80 33.92
CA ILE A 374 8.01 10.27 34.01
C ILE A 374 7.55 10.47 35.45
N SER A 375 8.27 9.91 36.43
CA SER A 375 7.87 9.95 37.83
C SER A 375 7.78 11.41 38.32
N ASP A 376 8.75 12.28 38.09
CA ASP A 376 8.75 13.59 38.79
C ASP A 376 8.45 14.78 37.87
N CYS A 377 8.11 14.53 36.60
CA CYS A 377 8.11 15.57 35.56
C CYS A 377 6.87 15.59 34.65
N VAL A 378 5.90 14.67 34.84
CA VAL A 378 4.73 14.56 33.97
C VAL A 378 3.42 14.45 34.75
N ASP A 379 2.53 15.41 34.53
CA ASP A 379 1.17 15.40 35.08
C ASP A 379 0.12 14.99 34.04
N LEU A 380 0.44 15.13 32.74
CA LEU A 380 -0.50 14.94 31.65
C LEU A 380 -0.06 13.80 30.72
N VAL A 381 -1.03 12.99 30.33
CA VAL A 381 -0.86 11.85 29.44
C VAL A 381 -2.01 11.79 28.43
N THR A 382 -1.70 11.32 27.23
CA THR A 382 -2.66 11.04 26.16
C THR A 382 -2.25 9.77 25.42
N TRP A 383 -3.10 9.24 24.53
CA TRP A 383 -2.70 8.11 23.69
C TRP A 383 -1.65 8.56 22.67
N ARG A 384 -0.72 7.69 22.29
CA ARG A 384 0.22 7.96 21.20
C ARG A 384 -0.43 7.62 19.87
N THR A 385 -0.37 8.54 18.89
CA THR A 385 -0.75 8.21 17.51
C THR A 385 0.45 7.61 16.77
N VAL A 386 0.21 6.95 15.64
CA VAL A 386 1.28 6.44 14.78
C VAL A 386 2.07 7.58 14.11
N SER A 387 1.47 8.77 14.01
CA SER A 387 2.11 9.95 13.43
C SER A 387 2.99 10.69 14.42
N ALA A 388 4.15 11.17 13.96
CA ALA A 388 4.96 12.11 14.73
C ALA A 388 4.25 13.48 14.89
N PRO A 389 4.52 14.22 15.98
CA PRO A 389 4.12 15.61 16.11
C PRO A 389 4.71 16.48 15.00
N VAL A 390 3.92 17.45 14.58
CA VAL A 390 4.25 18.41 13.52
C VAL A 390 3.71 19.78 13.89
N PHE A 391 4.25 20.82 13.26
CA PHE A 391 3.72 22.16 13.42
C PHE A 391 2.64 22.46 12.39
N LEU A 392 1.61 23.19 12.80
CA LEU A 392 0.67 23.86 11.91
C LEU A 392 0.88 25.38 12.04
N LEU A 393 1.47 25.98 11.01
CA LEU A 393 1.67 27.41 10.88
C LEU A 393 0.46 28.02 10.16
N ILE A 394 -0.28 28.85 10.88
CA ILE A 394 -1.44 29.59 10.37
C ILE A 394 -1.01 31.01 10.01
N ASP A 395 -1.16 31.33 8.74
CA ASP A 395 -0.86 32.63 8.14
C ASP A 395 -1.79 32.90 6.95
N ASP A 396 -1.48 33.91 6.11
CA ASP A 396 -2.17 34.16 4.83
C ASP A 396 -2.36 32.89 3.99
N GLN A 397 -1.34 32.03 4.00
CA GLN A 397 -1.42 30.64 3.59
C GLN A 397 -1.04 29.80 4.81
N SER A 398 -1.77 28.71 5.05
CA SER A 398 -1.48 27.82 6.16
C SER A 398 -0.58 26.68 5.70
N TYR A 399 0.33 26.26 6.56
CA TYR A 399 1.33 25.24 6.26
C TYR A 399 1.43 24.25 7.39
N PHE A 400 1.54 22.99 7.03
CA PHE A 400 2.18 22.04 7.88
C PHE A 400 3.70 22.13 7.74
N VAL A 401 4.42 22.04 8.85
CA VAL A 401 5.88 22.19 8.89
C VAL A 401 6.52 20.97 9.55
N GLU A 402 7.39 20.32 8.79
CA GLU A 402 8.17 19.15 9.18
C GLU A 402 9.67 19.47 9.06
N ARG A 403 10.54 18.63 9.63
CA ARG A 403 12.00 18.85 9.62
C ARG A 403 12.57 18.98 8.20
N ASN A 404 11.96 18.30 7.24
CA ASN A 404 12.42 18.20 5.85
C ASN A 404 11.66 19.11 4.87
N GLY A 405 10.69 19.92 5.33
CA GLY A 405 9.99 20.85 4.42
C GLY A 405 8.67 21.42 4.94
N PHE A 406 8.03 22.17 4.03
CA PHE A 406 6.75 22.84 4.25
C PHE A 406 5.70 22.27 3.28
N THR A 407 4.53 21.93 3.81
CA THR A 407 3.37 21.51 3.02
C THR A 407 2.28 22.56 3.13
N ALA A 408 2.02 23.28 2.04
CA ALA A 408 0.95 24.26 1.98
C ALA A 408 -0.41 23.54 1.97
N LEU A 409 -1.31 24.00 2.83
CA LEU A 409 -2.70 23.55 2.87
C LEU A 409 -3.49 24.07 1.65
N PRO A 410 -4.55 23.37 1.24
CA PRO A 410 -5.45 23.87 0.20
C PRO A 410 -6.00 25.26 0.55
N ASP A 411 -6.24 26.09 -0.47
CA ASP A 411 -6.85 27.42 -0.32
C ASP A 411 -8.21 27.42 0.38
N SER A 412 -8.90 26.27 0.36
CA SER A 412 -10.16 26.08 1.06
C SER A 412 -9.98 26.09 2.59
N ILE A 413 -8.81 25.74 3.12
CA ILE A 413 -8.56 25.68 4.56
C ILE A 413 -8.00 27.02 5.04
N ARG A 414 -8.89 27.88 5.54
CA ARG A 414 -8.54 29.19 6.07
C ARG A 414 -9.03 29.35 7.50
N PHE A 415 -8.24 30.06 8.29
CA PHE A 415 -8.52 30.31 9.70
C PHE A 415 -8.85 31.79 9.86
N PHE A 416 -10.03 32.09 10.38
CA PHE A 416 -10.49 33.46 10.60
C PHE A 416 -10.54 33.77 12.10
N LYS A 417 -10.35 35.05 12.44
CA LYS A 417 -10.47 35.50 13.81
C LYS A 417 -11.90 35.32 14.29
N ARG A 418 -12.09 34.70 15.45
CA ARG A 418 -13.41 34.48 16.06
C ARG A 418 -14.25 35.77 16.17
N LYS A 419 -13.62 36.87 16.59
CA LYS A 419 -14.29 38.18 16.77
C LYS A 419 -14.46 38.97 15.48
N SER A 420 -13.82 38.55 14.38
CA SER A 420 -13.83 39.26 13.10
C SER A 420 -13.70 38.23 11.98
N SER A 421 -14.80 37.58 11.65
CA SER A 421 -14.86 36.43 10.72
C SER A 421 -14.36 36.72 9.30
N ASN A 422 -14.20 37.99 8.92
CA ASN A 422 -13.63 38.39 7.62
C ASN A 422 -12.11 38.65 7.68
N THR A 423 -11.50 38.56 8.86
CA THR A 423 -10.05 38.79 9.03
C THR A 423 -9.36 37.45 9.27
N GLN A 424 -8.38 37.14 8.43
CA GLN A 424 -7.59 35.92 8.56
C GLN A 424 -6.70 35.97 9.80
N LEU A 425 -6.61 34.85 10.51
CA LEU A 425 -5.68 34.64 11.60
C LEU A 425 -4.27 34.51 11.02
N LYS A 426 -3.28 35.16 11.64
CA LYS A 426 -1.89 35.16 11.17
C LYS A 426 -0.91 34.92 12.29
N SER A 427 0.29 34.48 11.93
CA SER A 427 1.41 34.31 12.87
C SER A 427 1.02 33.45 14.09
N THR A 428 0.27 32.38 13.86
CA THR A 428 -0.18 31.44 14.89
C THR A 428 0.46 30.08 14.62
N LEU A 429 0.97 29.44 15.67
CA LEU A 429 1.70 28.19 15.58
C LEU A 429 1.14 27.17 16.57
N LEU A 430 0.65 26.07 16.04
CA LEU A 430 0.16 24.92 16.82
C LEU A 430 1.13 23.75 16.71
N ILE A 431 1.18 22.93 17.75
CA ILE A 431 1.79 21.60 17.73
C ILE A 431 0.65 20.60 17.75
N GLY A 432 0.70 19.58 16.90
CA GLY A 432 -0.31 18.54 16.89
C GLY A 432 0.11 17.32 16.09
N GLU A 433 -0.80 16.38 15.96
CA GLU A 433 -0.63 15.16 15.18
C GLU A 433 -1.70 15.10 14.10
N TYR A 434 -1.28 14.70 12.91
CA TYR A 434 -2.20 14.42 11.82
C TYR A 434 -2.61 12.94 11.85
N VAL A 435 -3.91 12.67 11.90
CA VAL A 435 -4.49 11.33 11.86
C VAL A 435 -5.60 11.27 10.81
N VAL A 436 -5.94 10.06 10.40
CA VAL A 436 -7.10 9.80 9.55
C VAL A 436 -8.03 8.89 10.32
N ASP A 437 -9.19 9.42 10.70
CA ASP A 437 -10.24 8.62 11.30
C ASP A 437 -10.89 7.74 10.22
N ILE A 438 -11.22 6.51 10.58
CA ILE A 438 -11.92 5.54 9.75
C ILE A 438 -13.34 5.38 10.32
N GLY A 439 -14.34 5.66 9.50
CA GLY A 439 -15.74 5.50 9.87
C GLY A 439 -16.08 4.03 10.19
N PRO A 440 -16.75 3.74 11.32
CA PRO A 440 -17.01 2.36 11.74
C PRO A 440 -17.99 1.62 10.83
N GLU A 441 -18.86 2.33 10.10
CA GLU A 441 -19.91 1.76 9.25
C GLU A 441 -19.58 1.84 7.74
N ASP A 442 -19.02 2.97 7.29
CA ASP A 442 -18.79 3.30 5.88
C ASP A 442 -17.31 3.28 5.48
N GLN A 443 -16.39 2.97 6.42
CA GLN A 443 -14.94 3.07 6.22
C GLN A 443 -14.48 4.46 5.74
N SER A 444 -15.31 5.50 5.94
CA SER A 444 -14.99 6.86 5.48
C SER A 444 -13.70 7.36 6.13
N ARG A 445 -12.78 7.87 5.30
CA ARG A 445 -11.50 8.40 5.75
C ARG A 445 -11.62 9.90 6.00
N THR A 446 -11.59 10.30 7.26
CA THR A 446 -11.70 11.71 7.66
C THR A 446 -10.36 12.24 8.18
N PRO A 447 -9.67 13.13 7.43
CA PRO A 447 -8.46 13.81 7.90
C PRO A 447 -8.73 14.64 9.15
N ARG A 448 -7.88 14.47 10.17
CA ARG A 448 -7.99 15.19 11.43
C ARG A 448 -6.63 15.66 11.94
N PHE A 449 -6.55 16.93 12.34
CA PHE A 449 -5.43 17.46 13.10
C PHE A 449 -5.79 17.52 14.59
N LEU A 450 -5.11 16.70 15.39
CA LEU A 450 -5.22 16.65 16.84
C LEU A 450 -4.24 17.65 17.47
N VAL A 451 -4.75 18.77 17.95
CA VAL A 451 -3.95 19.83 18.55
C VAL A 451 -3.46 19.38 19.93
N LEU A 452 -2.14 19.33 20.10
CA LEU A 452 -1.43 19.00 21.34
C LEU A 452 -1.06 20.25 22.15
N ASP A 453 -0.75 21.36 21.49
CA ASP A 453 -0.41 22.63 22.14
C ASP A 453 -0.59 23.84 21.21
N CYS A 454 -0.78 25.02 21.80
CA CYS A 454 -0.78 26.31 21.10
C CYS A 454 0.42 27.13 21.60
N VAL A 455 1.45 27.26 20.78
CA VAL A 455 2.74 27.81 21.24
C VAL A 455 2.95 29.25 20.84
N VAL A 456 2.32 29.68 19.75
CA VAL A 456 2.25 31.09 19.35
C VAL A 456 0.83 31.42 18.91
N PHE A 457 0.28 32.53 19.37
CA PHE A 457 -1.02 33.04 18.94
C PHE A 457 -0.89 34.51 18.52
N GLU A 458 -1.17 34.80 17.25
CA GLU A 458 -1.07 36.16 16.67
C GLU A 458 0.27 36.86 16.94
N GLY A 459 1.37 36.11 16.76
CA GLY A 459 2.75 36.57 16.98
C GLY A 459 3.18 36.62 18.44
N ARG A 460 2.30 36.31 19.40
CA ARG A 460 2.65 36.23 20.83
C ARG A 460 3.06 34.81 21.21
N VAL A 461 4.26 34.65 21.73
CA VAL A 461 4.75 33.38 22.30
C VAL A 461 4.00 33.09 23.60
N MET A 462 3.42 31.89 23.71
CA MET A 462 2.53 31.51 24.81
C MET A 462 3.21 30.62 25.87
N LEU A 463 4.32 29.95 25.54
CA LEU A 463 4.91 28.86 26.31
C LEU A 463 5.24 29.21 27.77
N ASP A 464 5.88 30.35 27.99
CA ASP A 464 6.31 30.78 29.33
C ASP A 464 5.26 31.64 30.06
N GLN A 465 4.27 32.15 29.31
CA GLN A 465 3.29 33.10 29.84
C GLN A 465 2.04 32.41 30.37
N TYR A 466 1.70 31.24 29.81
CA TYR A 466 0.46 30.55 30.09
C TYR A 466 0.71 29.05 30.29
N ASN A 467 0.03 28.44 31.24
CA ASN A 467 0.05 26.99 31.40
C ASN A 467 -0.61 26.28 30.19
N ILE A 468 -0.34 24.99 30.01
CA ILE A 468 -0.82 24.22 28.86
C ILE A 468 -2.36 24.22 28.75
N SER A 469 -3.08 24.21 29.87
CA SER A 469 -4.54 24.26 29.88
C SER A 469 -5.06 25.56 29.25
N ASN A 470 -4.48 26.71 29.61
CA ASN A 470 -4.84 28.01 29.04
C ASN A 470 -4.49 28.09 27.55
N ARG A 471 -3.37 27.50 27.13
CA ARG A 471 -2.94 27.45 25.72
C ARG A 471 -3.87 26.58 24.88
N LEU A 472 -4.25 25.41 25.37
CA LEU A 472 -5.22 24.52 24.73
C LEU A 472 -6.62 25.15 24.67
N GLU A 473 -7.02 25.86 25.73
CA GLU A 473 -8.29 26.59 25.75
C GLU A 473 -8.31 27.74 24.74
N CYS A 474 -7.19 28.45 24.60
CA CYS A 474 -7.01 29.46 23.55
C CYS A 474 -7.15 28.82 22.15
N ALA A 475 -6.46 27.71 21.85
CA ALA A 475 -6.64 27.00 20.59
C ALA A 475 -8.08 26.53 20.38
N ARG A 476 -8.75 26.05 21.43
CA ARG A 476 -10.14 25.58 21.37
C ARG A 476 -11.07 26.71 20.93
N GLN A 477 -11.05 27.83 21.65
CA GLN A 477 -11.97 28.94 21.42
C GLN A 477 -11.65 29.74 20.16
N GLU A 478 -10.36 30.03 19.91
CA GLU A 478 -9.97 30.98 18.86
C GLU A 478 -9.69 30.31 17.51
N ILE A 479 -9.54 28.98 17.45
CA ILE A 479 -9.14 28.26 16.23
C ILE A 479 -10.05 27.07 15.94
N VAL A 480 -10.22 26.14 16.88
CA VAL A 480 -10.95 24.88 16.65
C VAL A 480 -12.46 25.09 16.56
N GLU A 481 -13.06 25.86 17.46
CA GLU A 481 -14.51 26.12 17.42
C GLU A 481 -14.94 26.94 16.20
N PRO A 482 -14.25 28.05 15.83
CA PRO A 482 -14.63 28.86 14.67
C PRO A 482 -14.58 28.09 13.35
N ILE A 483 -13.68 27.10 13.22
CA ILE A 483 -13.56 26.29 12.01
C ILE A 483 -14.49 25.07 11.99
N ARG A 484 -15.09 24.70 13.14
CA ARG A 484 -15.90 23.49 13.28
C ARG A 484 -17.22 23.52 12.49
N SER A 485 -17.78 24.72 12.26
CA SER A 485 -19.02 24.91 11.51
C SER A 485 -18.83 24.95 9.99
N LEU A 486 -17.58 24.83 9.52
CA LEU A 486 -17.24 24.92 8.11
C LEU A 486 -16.95 23.50 7.57
N ASP A 487 -17.59 23.16 6.46
CA ASP A 487 -17.52 21.83 5.84
C ASP A 487 -16.18 21.69 5.08
N TYR A 488 -15.12 21.36 5.83
CA TYR A 488 -13.76 21.26 5.31
C TYR A 488 -13.22 19.83 5.31
N SER A 489 -12.31 19.58 4.37
CA SER A 489 -11.53 18.36 4.21
C SER A 489 -10.57 18.08 5.39
N LEU A 490 -10.30 19.04 6.29
CA LEU A 490 -9.52 18.86 7.51
C LEU A 490 -10.32 19.22 8.76
N ARG A 491 -10.52 18.25 9.66
CA ARG A 491 -11.15 18.53 10.95
C ARG A 491 -10.10 18.82 12.01
N LEU A 492 -10.25 19.92 12.76
CA LEU A 492 -9.40 20.19 13.91
C LEU A 492 -10.09 19.71 15.20
N ARG A 493 -9.31 19.18 16.14
CA ARG A 493 -9.80 18.81 17.47
C ARG A 493 -8.69 18.99 18.50
N ILE A 494 -9.01 19.51 19.68
CA ILE A 494 -8.09 19.45 20.81
C ILE A 494 -7.93 18.00 21.22
N LYS A 495 -6.70 17.50 21.27
CA LYS A 495 -6.45 16.14 21.72
C LYS A 495 -6.76 16.04 23.22
N SER A 496 -7.51 15.02 23.62
CA SER A 496 -7.87 14.85 25.02
C SER A 496 -6.62 14.53 25.84
N MET A 497 -6.40 15.33 26.88
CA MET A 497 -5.31 15.15 27.84
C MET A 497 -5.91 14.70 29.18
N PHE A 498 -5.27 13.73 29.81
CA PHE A 498 -5.72 13.15 31.06
C PHE A 498 -4.62 13.26 32.11
N LYS A 499 -4.99 13.14 33.39
CA LYS A 499 -3.98 12.99 34.44
C LYS A 499 -3.33 11.63 34.35
N THR A 500 -2.07 11.50 34.75
CA THR A 500 -1.35 10.20 34.80
C THR A 500 -2.07 9.15 35.66
N SER A 501 -2.85 9.58 36.66
CA SER A 501 -3.71 8.68 37.44
C SER A 501 -4.86 8.03 36.67
N GLN A 502 -5.17 8.49 35.44
CA GLN A 502 -6.28 8.02 34.61
C GLN A 502 -5.82 7.11 33.46
N ILE A 503 -4.57 6.64 33.47
CA ILE A 503 -4.01 5.81 32.39
C ILE A 503 -4.82 4.53 32.15
N SER A 504 -5.33 3.90 33.22
CA SER A 504 -6.19 2.72 33.09
C SER A 504 -7.45 3.00 32.27
N VAL A 505 -8.04 4.20 32.39
CA VAL A 505 -9.20 4.63 31.58
C VAL A 505 -8.79 4.81 30.12
N ILE A 506 -7.58 5.32 29.86
CA ILE A 506 -7.08 5.47 28.49
C ILE A 506 -7.00 4.09 27.82
N PHE A 507 -6.37 3.12 28.46
CA PHE A 507 -6.23 1.76 27.91
C PHE A 507 -7.57 1.04 27.74
N ASN A 508 -8.44 1.10 28.75
CA ASN A 508 -9.63 0.25 28.77
C ASN A 508 -10.82 0.86 28.03
N ASN A 509 -10.91 2.19 27.93
CA ASN A 509 -12.10 2.87 27.43
C ASN A 509 -11.82 3.76 26.22
N ILE A 510 -10.69 4.47 26.20
CA ILE A 510 -10.42 5.46 25.15
C ILE A 510 -9.80 4.80 23.93
N MET A 511 -8.63 4.17 24.10
CA MET A 511 -7.86 3.57 22.99
C MET A 511 -8.70 2.59 22.16
N PRO A 512 -9.43 1.61 22.74
CA PRO A 512 -10.23 0.66 21.96
C PRO A 512 -11.37 1.30 21.14
N ALA A 513 -11.78 2.52 21.49
CA ALA A 513 -12.84 3.26 20.83
C ALA A 513 -12.32 4.31 19.84
N LEU A 514 -10.99 4.42 19.65
CA LEU A 514 -10.43 5.40 18.73
C LEU A 514 -10.67 4.97 17.27
N PRO A 515 -11.12 5.89 16.41
CA PRO A 515 -11.35 5.60 14.98
C PRO A 515 -10.06 5.64 14.15
N HIS A 516 -8.89 5.80 14.77
CA HIS A 516 -7.59 5.92 14.09
C HIS A 516 -6.52 5.08 14.79
N PRO A 517 -5.46 4.65 14.08
CA PRO A 517 -4.38 3.87 14.66
C PRO A 517 -3.66 4.59 15.81
N HIS A 518 -3.31 3.83 16.85
CA HIS A 518 -2.60 4.31 18.04
C HIS A 518 -1.58 3.25 18.51
N GLN A 519 -0.50 3.68 19.17
CA GLN A 519 0.55 2.76 19.62
C GLN A 519 1.13 3.19 20.97
N GLY A 520 0.39 2.92 22.04
CA GLY A 520 0.80 3.22 23.42
C GLY A 520 0.41 4.63 23.90
N LEU A 521 1.26 5.24 24.72
CA LEU A 521 0.98 6.48 25.46
C LEU A 521 2.01 7.56 25.17
N ARG A 522 1.56 8.81 25.24
CA ARG A 522 2.40 10.01 25.21
C ARG A 522 2.25 10.80 26.49
N PHE A 523 3.37 11.03 27.14
CA PHE A 523 3.55 11.81 28.35
C PHE A 523 3.98 13.24 27.98
N ILE A 524 3.34 14.24 28.58
CA ILE A 524 3.60 15.65 28.31
C ILE A 524 4.34 16.24 29.51
N THR A 525 5.59 16.63 29.29
CA THR A 525 6.43 17.16 30.36
C THR A 525 5.99 18.58 30.72
N MET A 526 5.70 18.81 32.00
CA MET A 526 5.09 20.08 32.45
C MET A 526 6.09 21.24 32.54
N ASN A 527 7.40 21.00 32.45
CA ASN A 527 8.41 22.04 32.59
C ASN A 527 9.61 21.83 31.65
N ALA A 528 9.61 22.49 30.49
CA ALA A 528 10.86 22.85 29.80
C ALA A 528 11.63 23.96 30.56
N CYS A 529 11.05 24.52 31.63
CA CYS A 529 11.67 25.50 32.52
C CYS A 529 12.05 24.86 33.86
N ARG A 530 13.16 24.10 33.89
CA ARG A 530 14.15 24.01 35.00
C ARG A 530 15.22 22.96 34.66
N ARG A 531 16.31 23.39 34.01
CA ARG A 531 17.66 23.47 34.60
C ARG A 531 18.69 23.71 33.52
N GLN A 532 19.50 24.73 33.79
CA GLN A 532 20.80 24.97 33.20
C GLN A 532 21.68 23.73 33.40
N SER A 533 21.73 22.84 32.43
CA SER A 533 22.95 22.09 32.13
C SER A 533 23.04 21.97 30.62
N LEU A 534 24.04 22.65 30.07
CA LEU A 534 24.38 22.58 28.66
C LEU A 534 24.53 21.10 28.27
N ASN A 535 23.85 20.70 27.16
CA ASN A 535 24.10 19.51 26.33
C ASN A 535 23.04 18.38 26.29
N SER A 536 21.84 18.51 26.86
CA SER A 536 20.73 17.58 26.53
C SER A 536 19.58 18.33 25.88
N SER A 537 19.18 17.90 24.68
CA SER A 537 17.94 18.33 24.01
C SER A 537 16.74 17.98 24.87
N ILE A 538 16.07 18.96 25.47
CA ILE A 538 14.89 18.73 26.32
C ILE A 538 13.67 18.60 25.42
N THR A 539 13.18 17.37 25.21
CA THR A 539 11.92 17.12 24.52
C THR A 539 10.72 17.47 25.41
N ARG A 540 9.59 17.81 24.79
CA ARG A 540 8.31 18.05 25.49
C ARG A 540 7.44 16.80 25.60
N PHE A 541 7.82 15.73 24.91
CA PHE A 541 7.04 14.52 24.79
C PHE A 541 7.91 13.29 25.09
N ILE A 542 7.38 12.40 25.92
CA ILE A 542 7.98 11.08 26.16
C ILE A 542 6.95 10.04 25.72
N ASP A 543 7.36 9.13 24.85
CA ASP A 543 6.50 8.10 24.26
C ASP A 543 6.81 6.73 24.85
N TRP A 544 5.76 6.04 25.27
CA TRP A 544 5.81 4.64 25.65
C TRP A 544 5.02 3.81 24.64
N SER A 545 5.58 2.69 24.20
CA SER A 545 4.90 1.70 23.35
C SER A 545 5.22 0.31 23.89
N GLU A 546 4.23 -0.56 23.91
CA GLU A 546 4.36 -1.91 24.44
C GLU A 546 5.41 -2.73 23.66
N ASP A 547 5.45 -2.58 22.34
CA ASP A 547 6.36 -3.34 21.46
C ASP A 547 7.84 -2.88 21.52
N SER A 548 8.09 -1.64 21.96
CA SER A 548 9.42 -1.01 21.86
C SER A 548 10.03 -0.60 23.20
N SER A 549 9.25 -0.68 24.27
CA SER A 549 9.68 -0.32 25.63
C SER A 549 10.10 -1.57 26.39
N ASN A 550 11.18 -1.46 27.18
CA ASN A 550 11.56 -2.49 28.15
C ASN A 550 10.64 -2.52 29.39
N ILE A 551 9.71 -1.58 29.48
CA ILE A 551 8.72 -1.45 30.55
C ILE A 551 7.38 -1.95 30.02
N ASP A 552 6.86 -3.03 30.58
CA ASP A 552 5.54 -3.56 30.26
C ASP A 552 4.39 -2.70 30.83
N GLN A 553 3.17 -2.91 30.32
CA GLN A 553 1.99 -2.14 30.72
C GLN A 553 1.69 -2.29 32.22
N GLU A 554 1.84 -3.48 32.79
CA GLU A 554 1.53 -3.75 34.19
C GLU A 554 2.47 -2.99 35.13
N THR A 555 3.75 -2.96 34.80
CA THR A 555 4.80 -2.24 35.52
C THR A 555 4.59 -0.73 35.43
N LEU A 556 4.23 -0.22 34.25
CA LEU A 556 3.88 1.18 34.06
C LEU A 556 2.67 1.58 34.92
N LEU A 557 1.61 0.76 34.91
CA LEU A 557 0.42 0.97 35.72
C LEU A 557 0.74 0.90 37.22
N LYS A 558 1.50 -0.08 37.69
CA LYS A 558 1.90 -0.21 39.10
C LYS A 558 2.65 1.02 39.60
N CYS A 559 3.62 1.51 38.83
CA CYS A 559 4.42 2.68 39.19
C CYS A 559 3.60 3.97 39.32
N LEU A 560 2.56 4.12 38.50
CA LEU A 560 1.74 5.34 38.45
C LEU A 560 0.51 5.24 39.36
N CYS A 561 0.02 4.04 39.63
CA CYS A 561 -1.06 3.76 40.60
C CYS A 561 -0.55 3.75 42.05
N SER A 562 0.70 3.38 42.33
CA SER A 562 1.28 3.39 43.69
C SER A 562 1.49 4.80 44.27
N ARG A 563 1.02 5.84 43.55
CA ARG A 563 1.07 7.26 43.92
C ARG A 563 -0.30 7.83 44.32
N GLN A 564 -1.36 7.02 44.28
CA GLN A 564 -2.69 7.40 44.76
C GLN A 564 -2.80 7.32 46.27
#